data_AF-A0A2V2YSI7-F1
#
_entry.id   AF-A0A2V2YSI7-F1
#
_cell.length_a   1.000
_cell.length_b   1.000
_cell.length_c   1.000
_cell.angle_alpha   90.00
_cell.angle_beta   90.00
_cell.angle_gamma   90.00
#
_symmetry.space_group_name_H-M   'P 1'
#
loop_
_entity.id
_entity.type
_entity.pdbx_description
1 polymer ?
#
loop_
_entity_poly.entity_id
_entity_poly.type
_entity_poly.pdbx_seq_one_letter_code
_entity_poly.pdbx_strand_id
1 'polypeptide(L)'
;MGLTMTFPTNIITYKPYELQNWLEGSRSDCSDEYLKGLMGRDGNYAVTGFVEYIAGKHYESLGYRYTHRFGIFGGNKIGTFPESDEILRQRFGDELFIASRSLYPSFRNIKFELPDLMIFSEDCSYVKFVEVKRARKDHLREPQARGLALLALLLNCDVEVCEVYAEEDAETAKAISWEFA
;
A
#
# COMPACT_ATOMS: atom_id res chain seq x y z
N MET A 1 -11.55 -1.70 -27.68
CA MET A 1 -11.63 -2.70 -26.59
C MET A 1 -10.86 -2.10 -25.43
N GLY A 2 -11.52 -1.86 -24.30
CA GLY A 2 -10.86 -1.37 -23.09
C GLY A 2 -10.02 -2.48 -22.44
N LEU A 3 -9.00 -2.10 -21.69
CA LEU A 3 -8.25 -3.02 -20.84
C LEU A 3 -9.09 -3.25 -19.57
N THR A 4 -9.42 -4.50 -19.24
CA THR A 4 -10.02 -4.84 -17.95
C THR A 4 -8.98 -5.51 -17.06
N MET A 5 -8.86 -5.04 -15.83
CA MET A 5 -8.02 -5.66 -14.80
C MET A 5 -8.85 -6.05 -13.59
N THR A 6 -8.51 -7.18 -12.98
CA THR A 6 -9.13 -7.63 -11.73
C THR A 6 -8.07 -7.61 -10.64
N PHE A 7 -8.35 -6.87 -9.57
CA PHE A 7 -7.52 -6.82 -8.37
C PHE A 7 -8.13 -7.76 -7.32
N PRO A 8 -7.35 -8.74 -6.81
CA PRO A 8 -7.75 -9.51 -5.65
C PRO A 8 -8.10 -8.59 -4.50
N THR A 9 -9.11 -8.99 -3.71
CA THR A 9 -9.51 -8.25 -2.51
C THR A 9 -9.34 -9.14 -1.30
N ASN A 10 -8.64 -8.64 -0.29
CA ASN A 10 -8.54 -9.27 1.02
C ASN A 10 -9.31 -8.46 2.06
N ILE A 11 -9.94 -9.14 3.02
CA ILE A 11 -10.66 -8.51 4.12
C ILE A 11 -9.89 -8.73 5.41
N ILE A 12 -9.59 -7.63 6.08
CA ILE A 12 -8.91 -7.64 7.36
C ILE A 12 -9.81 -6.96 8.39
N THR A 13 -9.99 -7.60 9.53
CA THR A 13 -10.80 -7.06 10.62
C THR A 13 -9.91 -6.50 11.72
N TYR A 14 -10.36 -5.43 12.38
CA TYR A 14 -9.77 -4.93 13.62
C TYR A 14 -10.79 -4.95 14.75
N LYS A 15 -10.28 -5.07 15.98
CA LYS A 15 -11.10 -4.99 17.19
C LYS A 15 -11.28 -3.53 17.59
N PRO A 16 -12.45 -3.12 18.12
CA PRO A 16 -12.69 -1.72 18.49
C PRO A 16 -11.62 -1.10 19.40
N TYR A 17 -11.03 -1.88 20.31
CA TYR A 17 -9.96 -1.39 21.18
C TYR A 17 -8.67 -1.02 20.43
N GLU A 18 -8.39 -1.62 19.27
CA GLU A 18 -7.19 -1.30 18.47
C GLU A 18 -7.28 0.11 17.90
N LEU A 19 -8.48 0.53 17.46
CA LEU A 19 -8.73 1.91 17.05
C LEU A 19 -8.60 2.88 18.23
N GLN A 20 -9.15 2.52 19.38
CA GLN A 20 -9.03 3.35 20.58
C GLN A 20 -7.56 3.53 20.99
N ASN A 21 -6.79 2.45 21.06
CA ASN A 21 -5.36 2.46 21.34
C ASN A 21 -4.60 3.35 20.34
N TRP A 22 -4.95 3.26 19.04
CA TRP A 22 -4.33 4.09 18.00
C TRP A 22 -4.57 5.58 18.20
N LEU A 23 -5.78 5.97 18.61
CA LEU A 23 -6.18 7.36 18.87
C LEU A 23 -5.57 7.90 20.18
N GLU A 24 -5.28 7.02 21.14
CA GLU A 24 -4.61 7.36 22.39
C GLU A 24 -3.08 7.38 22.28
N GLY A 25 -2.53 6.95 21.14
CA GLY A 25 -1.08 6.92 20.89
C GLY A 25 -0.37 5.65 21.34
N SER A 26 -1.12 4.62 21.73
CA SER A 26 -0.59 3.30 22.07
C SER A 26 -0.21 2.55 20.77
N ARG A 27 0.94 2.94 20.18
CA ARG A 27 1.42 2.48 18.85
C ARG A 27 2.80 1.81 18.89
N SER A 28 3.21 1.29 20.05
CA SER A 28 4.54 0.67 20.20
C SER A 28 4.70 -0.60 19.38
N ASP A 29 3.60 -1.23 18.99
CA ASP A 29 3.53 -2.43 18.15
C ASP A 29 3.41 -2.10 16.65
N CYS A 30 3.43 -0.82 16.25
CA CYS A 30 3.53 -0.45 14.83
C CYS A 30 5.00 -0.40 14.42
N SER A 31 5.39 -1.28 13.51
CA SER A 31 6.76 -1.36 12.99
C SER A 31 7.13 -0.21 12.06
N ASP A 32 6.13 0.49 11.50
CA ASP A 32 6.36 1.62 10.62
C ASP A 32 6.51 2.93 11.41
N GLU A 33 7.74 3.42 11.50
CA GLU A 33 8.10 4.60 12.30
C GLU A 33 7.40 5.89 11.87
N TYR A 34 7.04 6.06 10.59
CA TYR A 34 6.29 7.26 10.22
C TYR A 34 4.81 7.15 10.58
N LEU A 35 4.17 5.98 10.39
CA LEU A 35 2.77 5.82 10.80
C LEU A 35 2.63 6.02 12.31
N LYS A 36 3.59 5.48 13.08
CA LYS A 36 3.70 5.66 14.53
C LYS A 36 3.74 7.13 14.96
N GLY A 37 4.44 7.98 14.19
CA GLY A 37 4.59 9.41 14.45
C GLY A 37 3.49 10.31 13.90
N LEU A 38 2.44 9.78 13.26
CA LEU A 38 1.40 10.61 12.64
C LEU A 38 0.54 11.34 13.68
N MET A 39 0.64 12.67 13.66
CA MET A 39 -0.13 13.60 14.49
C MET A 39 -1.18 14.36 13.66
N GLY A 40 -2.32 14.65 14.27
CA GLY A 40 -3.36 15.53 13.77
C GLY A 40 -2.97 17.01 13.89
N ARG A 41 -3.75 17.87 13.24
CA ARG A 41 -3.52 19.34 13.24
C ARG A 41 -3.73 19.98 14.60
N ASP A 42 -4.49 19.33 15.46
CA ASP A 42 -4.78 19.72 16.84
C ASP A 42 -3.69 19.25 17.83
N GLY A 43 -2.65 18.58 17.35
CA GLY A 43 -1.59 18.03 18.19
C GLY A 43 -1.97 16.73 18.89
N ASN A 44 -3.14 16.14 18.59
CA ASN A 44 -3.51 14.79 19.02
C ASN A 44 -3.03 13.75 18.00
N TYR A 45 -3.09 12.47 18.33
CA TYR A 45 -2.75 11.40 17.40
C TYR A 45 -3.77 11.30 16.25
N ALA A 46 -3.29 11.23 15.00
CA ALA A 46 -4.17 11.18 13.83
C ALA A 46 -4.82 9.81 13.65
N VAL A 47 -6.09 9.78 13.23
CA VAL A 47 -6.75 8.55 12.74
C VAL A 47 -6.19 8.06 11.40
N THR A 48 -5.50 8.94 10.66
CA THR A 48 -4.77 8.59 9.43
C THR A 48 -3.69 7.57 9.74
N GLY A 49 -3.45 6.61 8.85
CA GLY A 49 -2.47 5.55 9.07
C GLY A 49 -3.01 4.34 9.84
N PHE A 50 -4.21 4.43 10.42
CA PHE A 50 -4.77 3.32 11.21
C PHE A 50 -5.06 2.08 10.36
N VAL A 51 -5.69 2.25 9.19
CA VAL A 51 -6.06 1.09 8.36
C VAL A 51 -4.82 0.45 7.74
N GLU A 52 -3.83 1.27 7.40
CA GLU A 52 -2.51 0.86 6.93
C GLU A 52 -1.75 0.11 8.03
N TYR A 53 -1.84 0.54 9.29
CA TYR A 53 -1.31 -0.20 10.44
C TYR A 53 -1.98 -1.56 10.59
N ILE A 54 -3.32 -1.64 10.55
CA ILE A 54 -4.05 -2.91 10.68
C ILE A 54 -3.67 -3.88 9.55
N ALA A 55 -3.61 -3.38 8.30
CA ALA A 55 -3.19 -4.19 7.16
C ALA A 55 -1.73 -4.64 7.30
N GLY A 56 -0.83 -3.75 7.72
CA GLY A 56 0.57 -4.07 7.98
C GLY A 56 0.73 -5.17 9.03
N LYS A 57 0.07 -5.04 10.18
CA LYS A 57 0.08 -6.02 11.28
C LYS A 57 -0.42 -7.40 10.85
N HIS A 58 -1.44 -7.44 9.99
CA HIS A 58 -1.89 -8.69 9.40
C HIS A 58 -0.79 -9.35 8.56
N TYR A 59 -0.14 -8.61 7.67
CA TYR A 59 0.96 -9.13 6.86
C TYR A 59 2.18 -9.56 7.70
N GLU A 60 2.48 -8.84 8.79
CA GLU A 60 3.50 -9.25 9.76
C GLU A 60 3.15 -10.57 10.44
N SER A 61 1.87 -10.78 10.78
CA SER A 61 1.42 -12.06 11.36
C SER A 61 1.59 -13.25 10.41
N LEU A 62 1.71 -12.98 9.09
CA LEU A 62 1.99 -13.96 8.05
C LEU A 62 3.51 -14.13 7.78
N GLY A 63 4.38 -13.42 8.52
CA GLY A 63 5.83 -13.49 8.40
C GLY A 63 6.44 -12.53 7.38
N TYR A 64 5.67 -11.55 6.88
CA TYR A 64 6.17 -10.51 5.98
C TYR A 64 6.56 -9.25 6.74
N ARG A 65 7.26 -8.34 6.04
CA ARG A 65 7.49 -6.97 6.47
C ARG A 65 6.71 -6.02 5.57
N TYR A 66 6.44 -4.81 6.05
CA TYR A 66 5.76 -3.79 5.26
C TYR A 66 6.38 -2.41 5.43
N THR A 67 6.13 -1.53 4.44
CA THR A 67 6.44 -0.10 4.50
C THR A 67 5.35 0.67 3.75
N HIS A 68 4.98 1.84 4.26
CA HIS A 68 4.05 2.74 3.56
C HIS A 68 4.76 3.82 2.72
N ARG A 69 6.10 3.80 2.64
CA ARG A 69 6.86 4.80 1.88
C ARG A 69 7.78 4.14 0.89
N PHE A 70 7.46 4.28 -0.38
CA PHE A 70 8.30 3.81 -1.46
C PHE A 70 8.09 4.68 -2.69
N GLY A 71 8.96 4.50 -3.67
CA GLY A 71 8.75 5.10 -4.98
C GLY A 71 9.43 4.24 -6.03
N ILE A 72 8.71 3.93 -7.11
CA ILE A 72 9.28 3.15 -8.22
C ILE A 72 9.17 3.86 -9.57
N PHE A 73 8.20 4.76 -9.72
CA PHE A 73 7.97 5.50 -10.98
C PHE A 73 8.41 6.96 -10.92
N GLY A 74 9.49 7.29 -10.18
CA GLY A 74 10.20 8.58 -10.34
C GLY A 74 9.54 9.86 -9.81
N GLY A 75 8.39 9.80 -9.12
CA GLY A 75 7.77 10.97 -8.50
C GLY A 75 8.56 11.57 -7.32
N ASN A 76 9.40 10.77 -6.66
CA ASN A 76 10.34 11.19 -5.63
C ASN A 76 11.78 11.17 -6.16
N LYS A 77 12.78 11.65 -5.41
CA LYS A 77 14.20 11.40 -5.76
C LYS A 77 14.62 10.01 -5.28
N ILE A 78 15.62 9.42 -5.92
CA ILE A 78 16.28 8.22 -5.35
C ILE A 78 16.95 8.65 -4.04
N GLY A 79 16.87 7.80 -3.02
CA GLY A 79 17.35 8.09 -1.66
C GLY A 79 16.34 8.85 -0.78
N THR A 80 15.16 9.22 -1.31
CA THR A 80 14.07 9.75 -0.46
C THR A 80 13.57 8.67 0.51
N PHE A 81 13.51 7.41 0.07
CA PHE A 81 13.13 6.25 0.87
C PHE A 81 14.20 5.16 0.72
N PRO A 82 15.36 5.29 1.39
CA PRO A 82 16.53 4.46 1.09
C PRO A 82 16.30 2.96 1.36
N GLU A 83 15.56 2.60 2.42
CA GLU A 83 15.22 1.20 2.71
C GLU A 83 14.36 0.60 1.58
N SER A 84 13.33 1.31 1.14
CA SER A 84 12.45 0.85 0.06
C SER A 84 13.16 0.80 -1.29
N ASP A 85 14.07 1.74 -1.57
CA ASP A 85 14.90 1.70 -2.77
C ASP A 85 15.77 0.43 -2.79
N GLU A 86 16.35 0.05 -1.66
CA GLU A 86 17.15 -1.18 -1.53
C GLU A 86 16.30 -2.45 -1.76
N ILE A 87 15.14 -2.54 -1.12
CA ILE A 87 14.20 -3.67 -1.30
C ILE A 87 13.82 -3.82 -2.78
N LEU A 88 13.47 -2.71 -3.44
CA LEU A 88 13.10 -2.72 -4.86
C LEU A 88 14.27 -3.12 -5.75
N ARG A 89 15.49 -2.67 -5.48
CA ARG A 89 16.69 -3.08 -6.23
C ARG A 89 17.00 -4.56 -6.04
N GLN A 90 16.88 -5.08 -4.83
CA GLN A 90 17.08 -6.51 -4.56
C GLN A 90 16.04 -7.38 -5.28
N ARG A 91 14.76 -6.98 -5.23
CA ARG A 91 13.68 -7.76 -5.86
C ARG A 91 13.70 -7.73 -7.39
N PHE A 92 13.93 -6.55 -7.97
CA PHE A 92 13.71 -6.32 -9.41
C PHE A 92 15.03 -6.19 -10.20
N GLY A 93 16.15 -6.05 -9.50
CA GLY A 93 17.44 -5.73 -10.10
C GLY A 93 17.63 -4.23 -10.31
N ASP A 94 18.90 -3.81 -10.26
CA ASP A 94 19.30 -2.41 -10.39
C ASP A 94 18.82 -1.77 -11.69
N GLU A 95 18.97 -2.51 -12.80
CA GLU A 95 18.60 -2.06 -14.14
C GLU A 95 17.12 -1.75 -14.25
N LEU A 96 16.24 -2.68 -13.82
CA LEU A 96 14.79 -2.48 -13.86
C LEU A 96 14.36 -1.37 -12.91
N PHE A 97 14.97 -1.29 -11.71
CA PHE A 97 14.69 -0.21 -10.77
C PHE A 97 15.01 1.14 -11.42
N ILE A 98 16.24 1.35 -11.91
CA ILE A 98 16.65 2.60 -12.55
C ILE A 98 15.78 2.93 -13.77
N ALA A 99 15.50 1.95 -14.64
CA ALA A 99 14.64 2.15 -15.81
C ALA A 99 13.23 2.59 -15.41
N SER A 100 12.65 1.98 -14.36
CA SER A 100 11.33 2.33 -13.84
C SER A 100 11.27 3.77 -13.32
N ARG A 101 12.36 4.25 -12.69
CA ARG A 101 12.47 5.65 -12.24
C ARG A 101 12.37 6.64 -13.39
N SER A 102 12.81 6.25 -14.59
CA SER A 102 12.75 7.09 -15.80
C SER A 102 11.38 7.11 -16.45
N LEU A 103 10.39 6.35 -15.96
CA LEU A 103 9.04 6.29 -16.56
C LEU A 103 8.14 7.47 -16.15
N TYR A 104 8.46 8.21 -15.08
CA TYR A 104 7.63 9.33 -14.61
C TYR A 104 7.22 10.32 -15.71
N PRO A 105 8.14 10.78 -16.59
CA PRO A 105 7.80 11.72 -17.66
C PRO A 105 6.79 11.14 -18.67
N SER A 106 6.80 9.83 -18.89
CA SER A 106 5.85 9.12 -19.76
C SER A 106 4.44 9.16 -19.21
N PHE A 107 4.30 9.28 -17.88
CA PHE A 107 3.01 9.35 -17.18
C PHE A 107 2.60 10.75 -16.76
N ARG A 108 3.36 11.81 -17.11
CA ARG A 108 3.08 13.18 -16.64
C ARG A 108 1.67 13.70 -16.94
N ASN A 109 1.04 13.18 -17.99
CA ASN A 109 -0.32 13.54 -18.42
C ASN A 109 -1.38 12.53 -17.94
N ILE A 110 -0.96 11.42 -17.33
CA ILE A 110 -1.82 10.35 -16.84
C ILE A 110 -1.69 10.33 -15.33
N LYS A 111 -2.73 10.79 -14.64
CA LYS A 111 -2.76 10.70 -13.18
C LYS A 111 -2.82 9.23 -12.77
N PHE A 112 -1.83 8.79 -11.98
CA PHE A 112 -1.83 7.54 -11.23
C PHE A 112 -1.32 7.82 -9.81
N GLU A 113 -1.63 6.93 -8.88
CA GLU A 113 -1.21 6.99 -7.48
C GLU A 113 -0.58 5.64 -7.11
N LEU A 114 0.54 5.65 -6.37
CA LEU A 114 1.10 4.42 -5.81
C LEU A 114 0.20 3.94 -4.65
N PRO A 115 0.11 2.62 -4.43
CA PRO A 115 -0.72 2.09 -3.36
C PRO A 115 -0.11 2.34 -1.99
N ASP A 116 -0.91 2.17 -0.95
CA ASP A 116 -0.54 2.55 0.42
C ASP A 116 0.64 1.74 0.97
N LEU A 117 0.71 0.44 0.68
CA LEU A 117 1.70 -0.48 1.27
C LEU A 117 2.53 -1.23 0.22
N MET A 118 3.80 -1.43 0.54
CA MET A 118 4.67 -2.44 -0.07
C MET A 118 4.96 -3.51 0.97
N ILE A 119 4.57 -4.75 0.66
CA ILE A 119 4.76 -5.95 1.48
C ILE A 119 5.92 -6.75 0.90
N PHE A 120 6.83 -7.25 1.73
CA PHE A 120 8.02 -7.96 1.28
C PHE A 120 8.49 -9.06 2.24
N SER A 121 9.16 -10.09 1.71
CA SER A 121 9.87 -11.09 2.51
C SER A 121 11.19 -10.53 3.04
N GLU A 122 11.75 -11.13 4.10
CA GLU A 122 13.01 -10.68 4.70
C GLU A 122 14.19 -10.67 3.72
N ASP A 123 14.20 -11.62 2.78
CA ASP A 123 15.21 -11.73 1.72
C ASP A 123 14.86 -10.96 0.43
N CYS A 124 13.76 -10.19 0.44
CA CYS A 124 13.23 -9.43 -0.70
C CYS A 124 12.94 -10.26 -1.96
N SER A 125 12.91 -11.60 -1.87
CA SER A 125 12.53 -12.48 -3.00
C SER A 125 11.06 -12.32 -3.39
N TYR A 126 10.23 -11.87 -2.43
CA TYR A 126 8.82 -11.56 -2.63
C TYR A 126 8.56 -10.08 -2.37
N VAL A 127 7.82 -9.44 -3.29
CA VAL A 127 7.26 -8.09 -3.13
C VAL A 127 5.84 -8.08 -3.69
N LYS A 128 4.92 -7.53 -2.90
CA LYS A 128 3.52 -7.28 -3.26
C LYS A 128 3.16 -5.85 -2.92
N PHE A 129 2.29 -5.24 -3.71
CA PHE A 129 1.78 -3.91 -3.43
C PHE A 129 0.29 -3.95 -3.07
N VAL A 130 -0.08 -3.23 -2.02
CA VAL A 130 -1.43 -3.32 -1.44
C VAL A 130 -2.00 -1.93 -1.25
N GLU A 131 -3.13 -1.66 -1.91
CA GLU A 131 -3.95 -0.48 -1.65
C GLU A 131 -4.89 -0.79 -0.48
N VAL A 132 -4.95 0.07 0.54
CA VAL A 132 -5.71 -0.17 1.76
C VAL A 132 -6.92 0.75 1.80
N LYS A 133 -8.11 0.15 1.96
CA LYS A 133 -9.38 0.85 1.98
C LYS A 133 -10.07 0.70 3.32
N ARG A 134 -10.53 1.82 3.86
CA ARG A 134 -11.47 1.82 4.98
C ARG A 134 -12.83 1.37 4.47
N ALA A 135 -13.33 0.26 5.00
CA ALA A 135 -14.61 -0.30 4.62
C ALA A 135 -15.73 0.74 4.61
N ARG A 136 -16.61 0.65 3.60
CA ARG A 136 -17.83 1.47 3.38
C ARG A 136 -17.62 2.99 3.26
N LYS A 137 -16.39 3.49 3.42
CA LYS A 137 -16.08 4.93 3.42
C LYS A 137 -15.11 5.33 2.32
N ASP A 138 -14.31 4.38 1.84
CA ASP A 138 -13.36 4.60 0.77
C ASP A 138 -13.52 3.52 -0.30
N HIS A 139 -13.29 3.91 -1.56
CA HIS A 139 -13.40 3.04 -2.72
C HIS A 139 -12.14 3.20 -3.56
N LEU A 140 -11.75 2.15 -4.29
CA LEU A 140 -10.65 2.23 -5.24
C LEU A 140 -10.95 3.32 -6.28
N ARG A 141 -10.07 4.32 -6.38
CA ARG A 141 -10.20 5.41 -7.36
C ARG A 141 -9.40 5.09 -8.60
N GLU A 142 -9.80 5.67 -9.73
CA GLU A 142 -9.12 5.41 -11.01
C GLU A 142 -7.60 5.62 -10.98
N PRO A 143 -7.04 6.69 -10.37
CA PRO A 143 -5.59 6.84 -10.28
C PRO A 143 -4.90 5.70 -9.52
N GLN A 144 -5.56 5.13 -8.51
CA GLN A 144 -5.04 4.02 -7.70
C GLN A 144 -5.12 2.71 -8.49
N ALA A 145 -6.24 2.47 -9.16
CA ALA A 145 -6.39 1.34 -10.09
C ALA A 145 -5.31 1.38 -11.20
N ARG A 146 -5.02 2.56 -11.77
CA ARG A 146 -3.92 2.74 -12.73
C ARG A 146 -2.56 2.44 -12.10
N GLY A 147 -2.32 2.87 -10.86
CA GLY A 147 -1.08 2.56 -10.15
C GLY A 147 -0.86 1.07 -9.95
N LEU A 148 -1.88 0.37 -9.43
CA LEU A 148 -1.86 -1.09 -9.29
C LEU A 148 -1.65 -1.79 -10.64
N ALA A 149 -2.34 -1.35 -11.69
CA ALA A 149 -2.17 -1.88 -13.04
C ALA A 149 -0.73 -1.71 -13.55
N LEU A 150 -0.14 -0.53 -13.41
CA LEU A 150 1.24 -0.27 -13.84
C LEU A 150 2.24 -1.14 -13.08
N LEU A 151 2.07 -1.31 -11.76
CA LEU A 151 2.93 -2.17 -10.95
C LEU A 151 2.84 -3.63 -11.43
N ALA A 152 1.62 -4.16 -11.57
CA ALA A 152 1.41 -5.54 -12.02
C ALA A 152 1.99 -5.79 -13.42
N LEU A 153 1.73 -4.88 -14.37
CA LEU A 153 2.11 -5.06 -15.78
C LEU A 153 3.59 -4.79 -16.05
N LEU A 154 4.19 -3.77 -15.42
CA LEU A 154 5.56 -3.37 -15.72
C LEU A 154 6.60 -4.09 -14.87
N LEU A 155 6.23 -4.47 -13.64
CA LEU A 155 7.15 -5.11 -12.69
C LEU A 155 6.87 -6.60 -12.51
N ASN A 156 5.80 -7.11 -13.12
CA ASN A 156 5.37 -8.50 -12.98
C ASN A 156 5.30 -8.93 -11.50
N CYS A 157 4.58 -8.14 -10.70
CA CYS A 157 4.44 -8.32 -9.26
C CYS A 157 2.98 -8.44 -8.84
N ASP A 158 2.76 -9.04 -7.67
CA ASP A 158 1.42 -9.18 -7.11
C ASP A 158 0.90 -7.83 -6.63
N VAL A 159 -0.38 -7.58 -6.88
CA VAL A 159 -1.10 -6.42 -6.41
C VAL A 159 -2.41 -6.84 -5.76
N GLU A 160 -2.88 -6.09 -4.76
CA GLU A 160 -4.12 -6.38 -4.05
C GLU A 160 -4.78 -5.11 -3.53
N VAL A 161 -6.10 -5.17 -3.34
CA VAL A 161 -6.84 -4.23 -2.51
C VAL A 161 -7.18 -4.90 -1.18
N CYS A 162 -6.86 -4.23 -0.08
CA CYS A 162 -7.21 -4.69 1.25
C CYS A 162 -8.31 -3.81 1.83
N GLU A 163 -9.43 -4.40 2.20
CA GLU A 163 -10.50 -3.69 2.89
C GLU A 163 -10.46 -3.98 4.39
N VAL A 164 -10.38 -2.90 5.18
CA VAL A 164 -10.26 -2.97 6.64
C VAL A 164 -11.59 -2.66 7.29
N TYR A 165 -12.12 -3.63 8.04
CA TYR A 165 -13.43 -3.62 8.71
C TYR A 165 -13.29 -3.65 10.23
N ALA A 166 -14.26 -3.06 10.94
CA ALA A 166 -14.47 -3.47 12.33
C ALA A 166 -14.97 -4.92 12.34
N GLU A 167 -14.58 -5.71 13.34
CA GLU A 167 -14.93 -7.14 13.44
C GLU A 167 -16.44 -7.38 13.33
N GLU A 168 -17.25 -6.50 13.90
CA GLU A 168 -18.72 -6.54 13.84
C GLU A 168 -19.34 -6.21 12.46
N ASP A 169 -18.57 -5.62 11.55
CA ASP A 169 -19.03 -5.11 10.25
C ASP A 169 -18.53 -5.92 9.05
N ALA A 170 -17.77 -7.00 9.30
CA ALA A 170 -17.07 -7.75 8.26
C ALA A 170 -18.04 -8.33 7.20
N GLU A 171 -17.69 -8.13 5.93
CA GLU A 171 -18.42 -8.68 4.78
C GLU A 171 -17.58 -9.77 4.08
N THR A 172 -18.13 -10.38 3.03
CA THR A 172 -17.39 -11.34 2.20
C THR A 172 -16.58 -10.62 1.13
N ALA A 173 -15.30 -10.96 0.99
CA ALA A 173 -14.40 -10.35 0.02
C ALA A 173 -14.88 -10.60 -1.41
N LYS A 174 -14.85 -9.54 -2.23
CA LYS A 174 -15.12 -9.62 -3.67
C LYS A 174 -14.02 -8.90 -4.43
N ALA A 175 -13.44 -9.59 -5.40
CA ALA A 175 -12.44 -9.00 -6.28
C ALA A 175 -13.01 -7.77 -7.00
N ILE A 176 -12.18 -6.75 -7.15
CA ILE A 176 -12.55 -5.50 -7.82
C ILE A 176 -12.09 -5.59 -9.27
N SER A 177 -13.04 -5.54 -10.21
CA SER A 177 -12.76 -5.43 -11.64
C SER A 177 -12.85 -3.97 -12.08
N TRP A 178 -11.85 -3.52 -12.82
CA TRP A 178 -11.75 -2.16 -13.35
C TRP A 178 -11.60 -2.19 -14.87
N GLU A 179 -12.45 -1.45 -15.58
CA GLU A 179 -12.34 -1.24 -17.02
C GLU A 179 -11.73 0.14 -17.29
N PHE A 180 -10.59 0.17 -17.97
CA PHE A 180 -9.94 1.40 -18.41
C PHE A 180 -10.48 1.81 -19.78
N ALA A 181 -11.03 3.03 -19.84
CA ALA A 181 -11.57 3.65 -21.05
C ALA A 181 -10.50 4.41 -21.86
#